data_AF-J9GNB1-F1
#
_entry.id   AF-J9GNB1-F1
#
_cell.length_a   1.000
_cell.length_b   1.000
_cell.length_c   1.000
_cell.angle_alpha   90.00
_cell.angle_beta   90.00
_cell.angle_gamma   90.00
#
_symmetry.space_group_name_H-M   'P 1'
#
loop_
_entity.id
_entity.type
_entity.pdbx_description
1 polymer ?
#
loop_
_entity_poly.entity_id
_entity_poly.type
_entity_poly.pdbx_seq_one_letter_code
_entity_poly.pdbx_strand_id
1 'polypeptide(L)' 'MKDVIQICEPGGRILDPFAGAGTTILAAVEEGYEAVGIEVTDAYYKLGSDRVKFALEAKEKEESEK' A
#
# COMPACT_ATOMS: atom_id res chain seq x y z
N MET A 1 -5.25 -9.18 4.90
CA MET A 1 -5.68 -7.79 4.69
C MET A 1 -6.42 -7.58 3.37
N LYS A 2 -6.12 -8.39 2.33
CA LYS A 2 -6.73 -8.27 1.00
C LYS A 2 -8.25 -8.28 1.01
N ASP A 3 -8.90 -9.09 1.85
CA ASP A 3 -10.38 -9.15 1.86
C ASP A 3 -11.06 -7.84 2.29
N VAL A 4 -10.41 -7.06 3.17
CA VAL A 4 -11.01 -5.81 3.69
C VAL A 4 -10.90 -4.67 2.68
N ILE A 5 -9.83 -4.63 1.89
CA ILE A 5 -9.65 -3.57 0.89
C ILE A 5 -10.59 -3.73 -0.31
N GLN A 6 -11.12 -4.94 -0.55
CA GLN A 6 -12.07 -5.23 -1.64
C GLN A 6 -13.47 -4.67 -1.39
N ILE A 7 -13.73 -4.09 -0.21
CA ILE A 7 -14.95 -3.30 0.05
C ILE A 7 -14.90 -1.96 -0.69
N CYS A 8 -13.69 -1.49 -1.03
CA CYS A 8 -13.51 -0.27 -1.80
C CYS A 8 -13.96 -0.50 -3.25
N GLU A 9 -14.81 0.39 -3.78
CA GLU A 9 -15.24 0.31 -5.18
C GLU A 9 -14.07 0.55 -6.14
N PRO A 10 -14.11 0.00 -7.38
CA PRO A 10 -13.08 0.26 -8.39
C PRO A 10 -12.86 1.77 -8.62
N GLY A 11 -11.60 2.20 -8.57
CA GLY A 11 -11.23 3.62 -8.66
C GLY A 11 -11.38 4.40 -7.35
N GLY A 12 -11.86 3.76 -6.28
CA GLY A 12 -11.85 4.30 -4.93
C GLY A 12 -10.44 4.38 -4.35
N ARG A 13 -10.30 5.19 -3.29
CA ARG A 13 -9.04 5.40 -2.57
C ARG A 13 -9.16 4.94 -1.12
N ILE A 14 -8.14 4.22 -0.66
CA ILE A 14 -8.09 3.65 0.69
C ILE A 14 -7.33 4.59 1.63
N LEU A 15 -7.87 4.85 2.82
CA LEU A 15 -7.23 5.63 3.87
C LEU A 15 -7.00 4.75 5.10
N ASP A 16 -5.75 4.69 5.55
CA ASP A 16 -5.38 4.10 6.85
C ASP A 16 -4.75 5.18 7.75
N PRO A 17 -5.49 5.72 8.74
CA PRO A 17 -4.98 6.76 9.62
C PRO A 17 -4.00 6.24 10.69
N PHE A 18 -3.83 4.92 10.80
CA PHE A 18 -2.94 4.25 11.76
C PHE A 18 -2.12 3.18 11.04
N ALA A 19 -1.38 3.61 10.02
CA ALA A 19 -0.79 2.72 9.04
C ALA A 19 0.23 1.75 9.66
N GLY A 20 0.88 2.09 10.78
CA GLY A 20 1.85 1.23 11.45
C GLY A 20 2.93 0.76 10.46
N ALA A 21 3.11 -0.56 10.37
CA ALA A 21 4.07 -1.17 9.43
C ALA A 21 3.58 -1.24 7.96
N GLY A 22 2.46 -0.59 7.64
CA GLY A 22 1.95 -0.38 6.27
C GLY A 22 1.23 -1.57 5.63
N THR A 23 0.70 -2.54 6.40
CA THR A 23 0.11 -3.78 5.84
C THR A 23 -1.14 -3.53 5.00
N THR A 24 -1.99 -2.57 5.40
CA THR A 24 -3.19 -2.16 4.64
C THR A 24 -2.78 -1.50 3.33
N ILE A 25 -1.84 -0.56 3.40
CA ILE A 25 -1.36 0.20 2.23
C ILE A 25 -0.67 -0.71 1.22
N LEU A 26 0.20 -1.62 1.69
CA LEU A 26 0.86 -2.60 0.84
C LEU A 26 -0.16 -3.47 0.10
N ALA A 27 -1.15 -4.01 0.80
CA ALA A 27 -2.19 -4.81 0.17
C ALA A 27 -2.98 -3.98 -0.86
N ALA A 28 -3.32 -2.73 -0.56
CA ALA A 28 -4.03 -1.84 -1.48
C ALA A 28 -3.25 -1.62 -2.79
N VAL A 29 -1.96 -1.31 -2.68
CA VAL A 29 -1.07 -1.06 -3.82
C VAL A 29 -0.88 -2.32 -4.68
N GLU A 30 -0.68 -3.48 -4.06
CA GLU A 30 -0.58 -4.75 -4.77
C GLU A 30 -1.84 -5.03 -5.60
N GLU A 31 -3.02 -4.80 -5.02
CA GLU A 31 -4.32 -4.95 -5.70
C GLU A 31 -4.64 -3.79 -6.67
N GLY A 32 -3.78 -2.78 -6.77
CA GLY A 32 -3.92 -1.67 -7.72
C GLY A 32 -4.81 -0.52 -7.27
N TYR A 33 -5.17 -0.46 -5.98
CA TYR A 33 -5.85 0.69 -5.41
C TYR A 33 -4.87 1.83 -5.10
N GLU A 34 -5.35 3.07 -5.20
CA GLU A 34 -4.68 4.19 -4.57
C GLU A 34 -4.88 4.14 -3.05
N ALA A 35 -3.83 4.46 -2.30
CA ALA A 35 -3.87 4.41 -0.84
C ALA A 35 -3.09 5.54 -0.18
N VAL A 36 -3.57 5.99 0.98
CA VAL A 36 -2.92 6.98 1.85
C VAL A 36 -2.79 6.39 3.25
N GLY A 37 -1.56 6.31 3.75
CA GLY A 37 -1.26 5.88 5.12
C GLY A 37 -0.73 7.04 5.95
N ILE A 38 -1.21 7.16 7.20
CA ILE A 38 -0.70 8.11 8.19
C ILE A 38 -0.12 7.29 9.34
N GLU A 39 1.14 7.56 9.69
CA GLU A 39 1.81 6.96 10.83
C GLU A 39 2.63 8.03 11.55
N VAL A 40 2.52 8.08 12.88
CA VAL A 40 3.16 9.10 13.70
C VAL A 40 4.58 8.69 14.12
N THR A 41 4.85 7.39 14.15
CA THR A 41 6.12 6.85 14.65
C THR A 41 7.10 6.70 13.49
N ASP A 42 8.19 7.46 13.51
CA ASP A 42 9.21 7.46 12.44
C ASP A 42 9.71 6.06 12.07
N ALA A 43 9.94 5.19 13.06
CA ALA A 43 10.42 3.82 12.82
C ALA A 43 9.42 3.00 12.00
N TYR A 44 8.12 3.12 12.30
CA TYR A 44 7.07 2.41 11.57
C TYR A 44 6.76 3.09 10.24
N TYR A 45 6.75 4.42 10.20
CA TYR A 45 6.62 5.19 8.97
C TYR A 45 7.69 4.75 7.96
N LYS A 46 8.97 4.77 8.35
CA LYS A 46 10.07 4.36 7.47
C LYS A 46 9.92 2.90 7.01
N LEU A 47 9.62 1.99 7.93
CA LEU A 47 9.41 0.58 7.60
C LEU A 47 8.26 0.40 6.60
N GLY A 48 7.13 1.07 6.82
CA GLY A 48 5.96 1.01 5.95
C GLY A 48 6.25 1.60 4.57
N SER A 49 6.86 2.78 4.50
CA SER A 49 7.25 3.43 3.24
C SER A 49 8.23 2.60 2.43
N ASP A 50 9.26 2.03 3.07
CA ASP A 50 10.24 1.17 2.38
C ASP A 50 9.53 -0.05 1.75
N ARG A 51 8.62 -0.71 2.49
CA ARG A 51 7.87 -1.87 1.99
C ARG A 51 6.99 -1.53 0.78
N VAL A 52 6.26 -0.41 0.84
CA VAL A 52 5.41 0.04 -0.27
C VAL A 52 6.26 0.41 -1.49
N LYS A 53 7.39 1.08 -1.29
CA LYS A 53 8.32 1.43 -2.36
C LYS A 53 8.84 0.18 -3.09
N PHE A 54 9.31 -0.82 -2.35
CA PHE A 54 9.79 -2.06 -2.96
C PHE A 54 8.70 -2.80 -3.74
N ALA A 55 7.46 -2.80 -3.26
CA ALA A 55 6.34 -3.41 -3.96
C ALA A 55 6.00 -2.69 -5.27
N LEU A 56 6.03 -1.35 -5.28
CA LEU A 56 5.83 -0.54 -6.49
C LEU A 56 6.94 -0.80 -7.52
N GLU A 57 8.21 -0.76 -7.10
CA GLU A 57 9.34 -1.03 -7.98
C GLU A 57 9.32 -2.46 -8.57
N ALA A 58 8.88 -3.45 -7.79
CA ALA A 58 8.71 -4.81 -8.29
C ALA A 58 7.61 -4.89 -9.36
N LYS A 59 6.47 -4.24 -9.11
CA LYS A 59 5.34 -4.21 -10.05
C LYS A 59 5.67 -3.50 -11.35
N GLU A 60 6.39 -2.37 -11.30
CA GLU A 60 6.87 -1.65 -12.49
C GLU A 60 7.79 -2.52 -13.35
N LYS A 61 8.69 -3.30 -12.72
CA LYS A 61 9.56 -4.23 -13.43
C LYS A 61 8.76 -5.32 -14.13
N GLU A 62 7.81 -5.95 -13.42
CA GLU A 62 6.92 -6.97 -13.99
C GLU A 62 6.07 -6.46 -15.16
N GLU A 63 5.65 -5.19 -15.12
CA GLU A 63 4.90 -4.56 -16.22
C GLU A 63 5.80 -4.21 -17.41
N SER A 64 7.06 -3.83 -17.17
CA SER A 64 8.03 -3.51 -18.24
C SER A 64 8.57 -4.73 -18.98
N GLU A 65 8.49 -5.92 -18.38
CA GLU A 65 8.93 -7.19 -18.95
C GLU A 65 7.82 -7.93 -19.73
N LYS A 66 6.60 -7.38 -19.77
CA LYS A 66 5.44 -7.89 -20.52
C LYS A 66 5.24 -7.18 -21.85
#